data_AF-A0A1G1B947-F1
#
_entry.id   AF-A0A1G1B947-F1
#
_cell.length_a   1.000
_cell.length_b   1.000
_cell.length_c   1.000
_cell.angle_alpha   90.00
_cell.angle_beta   90.00
_cell.angle_gamma   90.00
#
_symmetry.space_group_name_H-M   'P 1'
#
loop_
_entity.id
_entity.type
_entity.pdbx_description
1 polymer ?
#
loop_
_entity_poly.entity_id
_entity_poly.type
_entity_poly.pdbx_seq_one_letter_code
_entity_poly.pdbx_strand_id
1 'polypeptide(L)'
;MKVRPGVTSEKYRNMSFEEVMNNLSNRQAAVYNMILEFGPVTLEDTAKLMNVEKNCISGRFTELNDIGLIEVVGEDFNEARNRKIGLYKVKKWDPQFSFQFGRA
;
A
#
# COMPACT_ATOMS: atom_id res chain seq x y z
N MET A 1 -14.76 -42.55 19.80
CA MET A 1 -13.82 -41.59 19.20
C MET A 1 -14.56 -40.85 18.09
N LYS A 2 -15.01 -39.61 18.31
CA LYS A 2 -15.79 -38.82 17.34
C LYS A 2 -14.93 -37.65 16.88
N VAL A 3 -14.45 -37.72 15.64
CA VAL A 3 -13.72 -36.63 14.98
C VAL A 3 -14.74 -35.53 14.65
N ARG A 4 -14.55 -34.30 15.15
CA ARG A 4 -15.36 -33.14 14.74
C ARG A 4 -14.50 -32.26 13.81
N PRO A 5 -14.95 -31.96 12.58
CA PRO A 5 -14.21 -31.12 11.64
C PRO A 5 -14.44 -29.65 12.03
N GLY A 6 -13.52 -29.11 12.83
CA GLY A 6 -13.50 -27.70 13.22
C GLY A 6 -12.29 -26.94 12.70
N VAL A 7 -11.62 -27.44 11.66
CA VAL A 7 -10.35 -26.87 11.16
C VAL A 7 -10.48 -26.49 9.68
N THR A 8 -11.42 -25.62 9.34
CA THR A 8 -11.58 -25.16 7.95
C THR A 8 -12.22 -23.76 7.86
N SER A 9 -11.85 -22.82 8.74
CA SER A 9 -12.26 -21.42 8.55
C SER A 9 -11.17 -20.35 8.75
N GLU A 10 -10.02 -20.69 9.34
CA GLU A 10 -8.90 -19.74 9.46
C GLU A 10 -7.95 -19.76 8.26
N LYS A 11 -7.95 -20.82 7.45
CA LYS A 11 -7.06 -20.96 6.29
C LYS A 11 -7.49 -20.17 5.05
N TYR A 12 -8.73 -19.65 5.01
CA TYR A 12 -9.31 -19.08 3.79
C TYR A 12 -9.65 -17.58 3.89
N ARG A 13 -9.21 -16.89 4.95
CA ARG A 13 -9.28 -15.41 5.05
C ARG A 13 -7.93 -14.71 4.99
N ASN A 14 -6.86 -15.50 4.87
CA ASN A 14 -5.52 -15.04 4.59
C ASN A 14 -5.26 -15.26 3.09
N MET A 15 -5.92 -14.52 2.21
CA MET A 15 -5.11 -13.92 1.15
C MET A 15 -4.28 -12.87 1.88
N SER A 16 -3.21 -13.35 2.51
CA SER A 16 -2.50 -12.59 3.52
C SER A 16 -1.88 -11.38 2.85
N PHE A 17 -1.68 -10.32 3.60
CA PHE A 17 -0.82 -9.22 3.18
C PHE A 17 0.46 -9.70 2.47
N GLU A 18 1.01 -10.85 2.90
CA GLU A 18 2.14 -11.53 2.25
C GLU A 18 1.83 -12.06 0.84
N GLU A 19 0.65 -12.62 0.58
CA GLU A 19 0.25 -13.03 -0.79
C GLU A 19 0.12 -11.82 -1.73
N VAL A 20 -0.41 -10.68 -1.23
CA VAL A 20 -0.48 -9.44 -2.03
C VAL A 20 0.92 -8.90 -2.30
N MET A 21 1.79 -8.89 -1.29
CA MET A 21 3.19 -8.48 -1.43
C MET A 21 3.98 -9.39 -2.38
N ASN A 22 3.76 -10.71 -2.34
CA ASN A 22 4.42 -11.69 -3.21
C ASN A 22 3.99 -11.57 -4.68
N ASN A 23 2.83 -10.97 -4.95
CA ASN A 23 2.33 -10.71 -6.29
C ASN A 23 2.68 -9.31 -6.81
N LEU A 24 3.35 -8.47 -6.01
CA LEU A 24 3.85 -7.19 -6.49
C LEU A 24 4.99 -7.42 -7.49
N SER A 25 4.91 -6.73 -8.62
CA SER A 25 6.06 -6.61 -9.51
C SER A 25 7.24 -5.96 -8.77
N ASN A 26 8.47 -6.30 -9.18
CA ASN A 26 9.70 -5.77 -8.57
C ASN A 26 9.69 -4.24 -8.39
N ARG A 27 9.05 -3.52 -9.32
CA ARG A 27 8.97 -2.06 -9.27
C ARG A 27 7.86 -1.53 -8.35
N GLN A 28 6.74 -2.24 -8.20
CA GLN A 28 5.74 -1.92 -7.17
C GLN A 28 6.30 -2.15 -5.77
N ALA A 29 6.96 -3.29 -5.54
CA ALA A 29 7.58 -3.60 -4.26
C ALA A 29 8.66 -2.56 -3.89
N ALA A 30 9.49 -2.15 -4.85
CA ALA A 30 10.49 -1.11 -4.63
C ALA A 30 9.84 0.22 -4.22
N VAL A 31 8.80 0.69 -4.94
CA VAL A 31 8.07 1.92 -4.58
C VAL A 31 7.44 1.80 -3.19
N TYR A 32 6.79 0.67 -2.89
CA TYR A 32 6.19 0.42 -1.58
C TYR A 32 7.22 0.51 -0.45
N ASN A 33 8.39 -0.11 -0.62
CA ASN A 33 9.47 -0.06 0.37
C ASN A 33 9.99 1.36 0.60
N MET A 34 10.10 2.17 -0.45
CA MET A 34 10.50 3.58 -0.30
C MET A 34 9.49 4.38 0.50
N ILE A 35 8.18 4.16 0.27
CA ILE A 35 7.12 4.83 1.04
C ILE A 35 7.10 4.31 2.49
N LEU A 36 7.41 3.03 2.71
CA LEU A 36 7.50 2.43 4.04
C LEU A 36 8.65 3.03 4.86
N GLU A 37 9.81 3.21 4.22
CA GLU A 37 11.03 3.67 4.89
C GLU A 37 11.04 5.19 5.12
N PHE A 38 10.58 5.97 4.13
CA PHE A 38 10.72 7.44 4.15
C PHE A 38 9.39 8.19 4.33
N GLY A 39 8.25 7.50 4.31
CA GLY A 39 6.92 8.11 4.31
C GLY A 39 6.58 8.91 5.59
N PRO A 40 5.74 9.98 5.49
CA PRO A 40 5.00 10.42 4.30
C PRO A 40 5.87 11.08 3.22
N VAL A 41 5.72 10.67 1.95
CA VAL A 41 6.53 11.16 0.82
C VAL A 41 5.67 11.51 -0.38
N THR A 42 6.15 12.44 -1.21
CA THR A 42 5.54 12.72 -2.51
C THR A 42 6.06 11.76 -3.56
N LEU A 43 5.29 11.60 -4.64
CA LEU A 43 5.73 10.84 -5.82
C LEU A 43 7.07 11.38 -6.35
N GLU A 44 7.25 12.71 -6.34
CA GLU A 44 8.46 13.35 -6.86
C GLU A 44 9.69 13.05 -5.98
N ASP A 45 9.51 12.97 -4.67
CA ASP A 45 10.61 12.62 -3.76
C ASP A 45 10.96 11.14 -3.87
N THR A 46 9.98 10.25 -3.99
CA THR A 46 10.23 8.83 -4.26
C THR A 46 10.97 8.63 -5.59
N ALA A 47 10.60 9.38 -6.64
CA ALA A 47 11.28 9.34 -7.92
C ALA A 47 12.75 9.78 -7.82
N LYS A 48 13.01 10.86 -7.06
CA LYS A 48 14.39 11.33 -6.77
C LYS A 48 15.19 10.29 -6.00
N LEU A 49 14.63 9.72 -4.93
CA LEU A 49 15.31 8.73 -4.10
C LEU A 49 15.64 7.44 -4.88
N MET A 50 14.75 7.03 -5.78
CA MET A 50 14.96 5.86 -6.65
C MET A 50 15.81 6.18 -7.90
N ASN A 51 16.18 7.44 -8.12
CA ASN A 51 16.85 7.93 -9.33
C ASN A 51 16.13 7.50 -10.64
N VAL A 52 14.81 7.67 -10.69
CA VAL A 52 13.97 7.36 -11.84
C VAL A 52 13.05 8.53 -12.19
N GLU A 53 12.52 8.54 -13.41
CA GLU A 53 11.52 9.53 -13.77
C GLU A 53 10.17 9.28 -13.07
N LYS A 54 9.52 10.38 -12.68
CA LYS A 54 8.16 10.39 -12.09
C LYS A 54 7.16 9.53 -12.88
N ASN A 55 7.19 9.62 -14.21
CA ASN A 55 6.24 8.90 -15.06
C ASN A 55 6.38 7.38 -14.92
N CYS A 56 7.59 6.87 -14.66
CA CYS A 56 7.86 5.44 -14.51
C CYS A 56 7.25 4.81 -13.25
N ILE A 57 7.04 5.62 -12.20
CA ILE A 57 6.50 5.14 -10.92
C ILE A 57 5.08 5.62 -10.63
N SER A 58 4.57 6.61 -11.38
CA SER A 58 3.23 7.16 -11.18
C SER A 58 2.11 6.10 -11.18
N GLY A 59 2.10 5.21 -12.16
CA GLY A 59 1.14 4.11 -12.20
C GLY A 59 1.26 3.14 -11.02
N ARG A 60 2.46 3.01 -10.44
CA ARG A 60 2.69 2.13 -9.28
C ARG A 60 2.06 2.71 -8.01
N PHE A 61 2.07 4.03 -7.85
CA PHE A 61 1.35 4.70 -6.76
C PHE A 61 -0.16 4.46 -6.86
N THR A 62 -0.72 4.61 -8.06
CA THR A 62 -2.15 4.33 -8.31
C THR A 62 -2.46 2.88 -7.96
N GLU A 63 -1.71 1.93 -8.52
CA GLU A 63 -1.91 0.50 -8.25
C GLU A 63 -1.83 0.16 -6.76
N LEU A 64 -0.81 0.65 -6.04
CA LEU A 64 -0.62 0.42 -4.61
C LEU A 64 -1.74 1.03 -3.75
N ASN A 65 -2.26 2.19 -4.16
CA ASN A 65 -3.38 2.84 -3.49
C ASN A 65 -4.69 2.09 -3.75
N ASP A 66 -4.91 1.61 -4.98
CA ASP A 66 -6.10 0.85 -5.38
C ASP A 66 -6.21 -0.49 -4.64
N ILE A 67 -5.08 -1.16 -4.40
CA ILE A 67 -5.03 -2.38 -3.56
C ILE A 67 -4.96 -2.08 -2.05
N GLY A 68 -5.02 -0.79 -1.66
CA GLY A 68 -5.13 -0.36 -0.27
C GLY A 68 -3.85 -0.51 0.55
N LEU A 69 -2.68 -0.60 -0.07
CA LEU A 69 -1.38 -0.68 0.63
C LEU A 69 -0.83 0.69 1.02
N ILE A 70 -1.18 1.74 0.28
CA ILE A 70 -0.81 3.12 0.60
C ILE A 70 -2.04 4.00 0.58
N GLU A 71 -1.95 5.17 1.21
CA GLU A 71 -3.00 6.17 1.22
C GLU A 71 -2.42 7.59 1.14
N VAL A 72 -3.22 8.53 0.64
CA VAL A 72 -2.90 9.96 0.67
C VAL A 72 -3.26 10.51 2.04
N VAL A 73 -2.26 10.99 2.78
CA VAL A 73 -2.42 11.52 4.15
C VAL A 73 -2.45 13.05 4.20
N GLY A 74 -2.16 13.72 3.08
CA GLY A 74 -2.16 15.17 3.00
C GLY A 74 -1.71 15.69 1.65
N GLU A 75 -1.55 17.00 1.57
CA GLU A 75 -1.05 17.72 0.40
C GLU A 75 0.15 18.57 0.82
N ASP A 76 1.17 18.61 -0.02
CA ASP A 76 2.30 19.53 0.06
C ASP A 76 2.25 20.51 -1.12
N PHE A 77 2.90 21.66 -0.99
CA PHE A 77 2.95 22.67 -2.05
C PHE A 77 4.28 22.62 -2.79
N ASN A 78 4.23 22.27 -4.07
CA ASN A 78 5.41 22.33 -4.93
C ASN A 78 5.56 23.75 -5.50
N GLU A 79 6.52 24.50 -4.94
CA GLU A 79 6.87 25.85 -5.40
C GLU A 79 7.35 25.87 -6.85
N ALA A 80 8.17 24.91 -7.26
CA ALA A 80 8.75 24.86 -8.61
C ALA A 80 7.71 24.70 -9.72
N ARG A 81 6.57 24.07 -9.42
CA ARG A 81 5.47 23.84 -10.37
C ARG A 81 4.19 24.61 -10.01
N ASN A 82 4.25 25.47 -8.99
CA ASN A 82 3.13 26.25 -8.46
C ASN A 82 1.83 25.42 -8.30
N ARG A 83 1.95 24.23 -7.72
CA ARG A 83 0.81 23.29 -7.57
C ARG A 83 0.89 22.48 -6.29
N LYS A 84 -0.25 22.02 -5.81
CA LYS A 84 -0.33 21.05 -4.72
C LYS A 84 0.00 19.64 -5.20
N ILE A 85 0.66 18.86 -4.35
CA ILE A 85 1.07 17.47 -4.59
C ILE A 85 0.68 16.60 -3.39
N GLY A 86 0.21 15.38 -3.63
CA GLY A 86 -0.20 14.47 -2.56
C GLY A 86 0.99 13.87 -1.80
N LEU A 87 0.85 13.78 -0.48
CA LEU A 87 1.75 13.04 0.42
C LEU A 87 1.18 11.65 0.66
N TYR A 88 1.98 10.63 0.36
CA TYR A 88 1.61 9.23 0.48
C TYR A 88 2.30 8.58 1.65
N LYS A 89 1.57 7.70 2.34
CA LYS A 89 2.09 6.86 3.42
C LYS A 89 1.58 5.43 3.26
N VAL A 90 2.33 4.46 3.78
CA VAL A 90 1.83 3.09 3.92
C VAL A 90 0.62 3.09 4.84
N LYS A 91 -0.47 2.50 4.37
CA LYS A 91 -1.67 2.28 5.17
C LYS A 91 -1.33 1.22 6.21
N LYS A 92 -1.34 1.58 7.50
CA LYS A 92 -1.13 0.59 8.55
C LYS A 92 -2.20 -0.50 8.39
N TRP A 93 -1.78 -1.76 8.29
CA TRP A 93 -2.68 -2.88 8.41
C TRP A 93 -3.23 -2.85 9.84
N ASP A 94 -4.46 -2.36 9.99
CA ASP A 94 -5.17 -2.38 11.25
C ASP A 94 -6.07 -3.62 11.28
N PRO A 95 -5.72 -4.66 12.08
CA PRO A 95 -6.55 -5.84 12.21
C PRO A 95 -7.98 -5.54 12.67
N GLN A 96 -8.24 -4.37 13.29
CA GLN A 96 -9.57 -3.99 13.77
C GLN A 96 -10.50 -3.51 12.65
N PHE A 97 -9.98 -2.98 11.53
CA PHE A 97 -10.81 -2.58 10.38
C PHE A 97 -11.23 -3.75 9.48
N SER A 98 -10.63 -4.93 9.65
CA SER A 98 -11.09 -6.16 8.97
C SER A 98 -12.42 -6.71 9.49
N PHE A 99 -12.95 -6.15 10.60
CA PHE A 99 -14.18 -6.59 11.25
C PHE A 99 -15.45 -5.79 10.88
N GLN A 100 -15.35 -4.74 10.06
CA GLN A 100 -16.52 -3.88 9.77
C GLN A 100 -17.41 -4.32 8.60
N PHE A 101 -17.04 -5.33 7.82
CA PHE A 101 -17.96 -5.97 6.88
C PHE A 101 -18.37 -7.34 7.40
N GLY A 102 -19.23 -7.33 8.41
CA GLY A 102 -19.77 -8.57 8.95
C GLY A 102 -20.47 -8.41 10.29
N ARG A 103 -21.40 -7.46 10.42
CA ARG A 103 -22.44 -7.56 11.45
C ARG A 103 -23.81 -7.13 10.92
N ALA A 104 -24.64 -8.18 10.82
CA ALA A 104 -26.10 -8.25 10.86
C ALA A 104 -26.90 -7.51 9.79
#